data_AF-A0A1B7W450-F1
#
_entry.id   AF-A0A1B7W450-F1
#
_cell.length_a   1.000
_cell.length_b   1.000
_cell.length_c   1.000
_cell.angle_alpha   90.00
_cell.angle_beta   90.00
_cell.angle_gamma   90.00
#
_symmetry.space_group_name_H-M   'P 1'
#
loop_
_entity.id
_entity.type
_entity.pdbx_description
1 polymer ?
#
loop_
_entity_poly.entity_id
_entity_poly.type
_entity_poly.pdbx_seq_one_letter_code
_entity_poly.pdbx_strand_id
1 'polypeptide(L)'
;MTEIHRVLKPTGSFYLHCDPTASHYLKLILDAIFCSQRGEFQNEIIWSYNTGGKGKSRFLRKHDVILWYSKTKNYLFNRNEISIPRKIGTAHLKYGVDEDGREYYEDFSPRKSGKQYRWYLDEGLTPMDVWIDIQAINPSATERLGYPTQKPEALLERIIKASSKENDIVLDAYCGCGTTVAV
;
A
#
# COMPACT_ATOMS: atom_id res chain seq x y z
N MET A 1 -8.04 6.18 18.86
CA MET A 1 -8.79 5.58 17.74
C MET A 1 -10.15 6.25 17.51
N THR A 2 -11.02 6.40 18.52
CA THR A 2 -12.32 7.09 18.35
C THR A 2 -12.19 8.51 17.81
N GLU A 3 -11.25 9.29 18.35
CA GLU A 3 -11.00 10.66 17.87
C GLU A 3 -10.46 10.70 16.43
N ILE A 4 -9.65 9.70 16.04
CA ILE A 4 -9.17 9.58 14.65
C ILE A 4 -10.35 9.36 13.71
N HIS A 5 -11.27 8.44 14.06
CA HIS A 5 -12.48 8.24 13.29
C HIS A 5 -13.34 9.52 13.21
N ARG A 6 -13.46 10.26 14.32
CA ARG A 6 -14.25 11.51 14.38
C ARG A 6 -13.73 12.56 13.40
N VAL A 7 -12.42 12.81 13.35
CA VAL A 7 -11.81 13.89 12.55
C VAL A 7 -11.68 13.56 11.06
N LEU A 8 -11.74 12.29 10.66
CA LEU A 8 -11.69 11.90 9.25
C LEU A 8 -12.86 12.47 8.45
N LYS A 9 -12.60 12.93 7.23
CA LYS A 9 -13.67 13.27 6.26
C LYS A 9 -14.47 12.00 5.91
N PRO A 10 -15.73 12.10 5.45
CA PRO A 10 -16.48 10.94 4.97
C PRO A 10 -15.76 10.13 3.88
N THR A 11 -14.94 10.80 3.07
CA THR A 11 -14.09 10.20 2.02
C THR A 11 -12.69 9.82 2.48
N GLY A 12 -12.40 9.99 3.76
CA GLY A 12 -11.06 9.82 4.33
C GLY A 12 -10.70 8.36 4.58
N SER A 13 -9.41 8.08 4.42
CA SER A 13 -8.76 6.81 4.75
C SER A 13 -7.93 6.94 6.03
N PHE A 14 -7.76 5.83 6.72
CA PHE A 14 -6.92 5.68 7.90
C PHE A 14 -5.95 4.52 7.70
N TYR A 15 -4.68 4.75 7.99
CA TYR A 15 -3.63 3.74 7.94
C TYR A 15 -2.98 3.61 9.32
N LEU A 16 -2.88 2.37 9.82
CA LEU A 16 -2.20 2.06 11.08
C LEU A 16 -1.06 1.08 10.84
N HIS A 17 0.17 1.56 10.95
CA HIS A 17 1.35 0.72 11.02
C HIS A 17 1.52 0.16 12.43
N CYS A 18 1.75 -1.15 12.54
CA CYS A 18 2.07 -1.83 13.79
C CYS A 18 2.84 -3.12 13.53
N ASP A 19 3.49 -3.63 14.57
CA ASP A 19 4.15 -4.92 14.48
C ASP A 19 3.11 -6.06 14.37
N PRO A 20 3.48 -7.22 13.80
CA PRO A 20 2.55 -8.34 13.63
C PRO A 20 1.91 -8.90 14.91
N THR A 21 2.46 -8.60 16.10
CA THR A 21 1.89 -9.07 17.35
C THR A 21 0.76 -8.14 17.83
N ALA A 22 0.94 -6.83 17.74
CA ALA A 22 -0.07 -5.86 18.12
C ALA A 22 -1.21 -5.73 17.10
N SER A 23 -0.94 -5.99 15.81
CA SER A 23 -1.88 -5.78 14.71
C SER A 23 -3.23 -6.46 14.92
N HIS A 24 -3.25 -7.70 15.39
CA HIS A 24 -4.49 -8.46 15.59
C HIS A 24 -5.38 -7.85 16.69
N TYR A 25 -4.78 -7.41 17.80
CA TYR A 25 -5.53 -6.77 18.89
C TYR A 25 -6.06 -5.39 18.47
N LEU A 26 -5.22 -4.62 17.77
CA LEU A 26 -5.60 -3.31 17.27
C LEU A 26 -6.69 -3.40 16.19
N LYS A 27 -6.63 -4.43 15.34
CA LYS A 27 -7.65 -4.70 14.33
C LYS A 27 -9.03 -4.91 14.96
N LEU A 28 -9.14 -5.67 16.05
CA LEU A 28 -10.43 -5.85 16.75
C LEU A 28 -10.99 -4.51 17.26
N ILE A 29 -10.14 -3.65 17.81
CA ILE A 29 -10.53 -2.32 18.30
C ILE A 29 -10.97 -1.43 17.13
N LEU A 30 -10.22 -1.46 16.02
CA LEU A 30 -10.56 -0.67 14.83
C LEU A 30 -11.84 -1.16 14.16
N ASP A 31 -12.04 -2.47 14.05
CA ASP A 31 -13.28 -3.05 13.53
C ASP A 31 -14.48 -2.60 14.39
N ALA A 32 -14.35 -2.62 15.73
CA ALA A 32 -15.39 -2.15 16.63
C ALA A 32 -15.71 -0.65 16.47
N ILE A 33 -14.75 0.18 16.04
CA ILE A 33 -14.94 1.63 15.87
C ILE A 33 -15.42 1.98 14.46
N PHE A 34 -14.73 1.50 13.42
CA PHE A 34 -14.99 1.85 12.03
C PHE A 34 -16.20 1.07 11.50
N CYS A 35 -16.21 -0.26 11.64
CA CYS A 35 -17.25 -1.10 11.04
C CYS A 35 -18.62 -0.90 11.71
N SER A 36 -18.66 -0.54 13.00
CA SER A 36 -19.90 -0.17 13.69
C SER A 36 -20.48 1.17 13.20
N GLN A 37 -19.66 2.02 12.57
CA GLN A 37 -20.01 3.38 12.13
C GLN A 37 -20.03 3.54 10.61
N ARG A 38 -20.31 2.46 9.87
CA ARG A 38 -20.37 2.40 8.39
C ARG A 38 -19.02 2.53 7.67
N GLY A 39 -17.91 2.55 8.41
CA GLY A 39 -16.58 2.38 7.86
C GLY A 39 -16.32 0.94 7.43
N GLU A 40 -15.28 0.74 6.64
CA GLU A 40 -14.91 -0.59 6.13
C GLU A 40 -13.41 -0.81 6.28
N PHE A 41 -13.05 -2.03 6.67
CA PHE A 41 -11.69 -2.54 6.56
C PHE A 41 -11.40 -2.82 5.08
N GLN A 42 -10.29 -2.28 4.57
CA GLN A 42 -9.92 -2.40 3.16
C GLN A 42 -8.86 -3.48 2.94
N ASN A 43 -7.66 -3.30 3.52
CA ASN A 43 -6.55 -4.24 3.36
C ASN A 43 -5.72 -4.38 4.65
N GLU A 44 -5.17 -5.58 4.82
CA GLU A 44 -4.00 -5.83 5.65
C GLU A 44 -2.78 -5.78 4.73
N ILE A 45 -2.08 -4.64 4.72
CA ILE A 45 -0.92 -4.45 3.87
C ILE A 45 0.31 -5.02 4.59
N ILE A 46 1.02 -5.93 3.92
CA ILE A 46 2.26 -6.51 4.41
C ILE A 46 3.42 -5.74 3.82
N TRP A 47 4.09 -4.95 4.65
CA TRP A 47 5.30 -4.25 4.25
C TRP A 47 6.52 -5.13 4.56
N SER A 48 7.06 -5.77 3.54
CA SER A 48 8.18 -6.71 3.62
C SER A 48 9.49 -6.07 3.17
N TYR A 49 10.52 -6.20 3.99
CA TYR A 49 11.84 -5.62 3.76
C TYR A 49 12.95 -6.62 4.06
N ASN A 50 14.10 -6.41 3.44
CA ASN A 50 15.20 -7.37 3.52
C ASN A 50 16.04 -7.27 4.80
N THR A 51 15.93 -6.15 5.52
CA THR A 51 16.64 -5.85 6.75
C THR A 51 16.17 -6.73 7.91
N GLY A 52 17.10 -7.27 8.70
CA GLY A 52 16.80 -8.11 9.86
C GLY A 52 17.91 -9.11 10.19
N GLY A 53 17.85 -9.73 11.37
CA GLY A 53 18.85 -10.68 11.85
C GLY A 53 18.76 -12.07 11.18
N LYS A 54 19.79 -12.91 11.43
CA LYS A 54 19.80 -14.33 11.04
C LYS A 54 19.10 -15.17 12.11
N GLY A 55 17.90 -15.63 11.84
CA GLY A 55 17.17 -16.58 12.68
C GLY A 55 17.77 -17.98 12.61
N LYS A 56 17.87 -18.65 13.77
CA LYS A 56 18.33 -20.05 13.89
C LYS A 56 17.22 -21.01 14.31
N SER A 57 16.19 -20.52 15.01
CA SER A 57 15.15 -21.33 15.66
C SER A 57 13.73 -21.06 15.17
N ARG A 58 13.53 -20.11 14.24
CA ARG A 58 12.22 -19.72 13.69
C ARG A 58 12.39 -18.98 12.36
N PHE A 59 11.30 -18.83 11.62
CA PHE A 59 11.25 -17.99 10.43
C PHE A 59 11.64 -16.53 10.74
N LEU A 60 12.25 -15.87 9.77
CA LEU A 60 12.71 -14.49 9.91
C LEU A 60 11.51 -13.54 9.91
N ARG A 61 11.43 -12.69 10.93
CA ARG A 61 10.46 -11.57 10.95
C ARG A 61 11.00 -10.47 10.04
N LYS A 62 10.45 -10.38 8.83
CA LYS A 62 10.88 -9.46 7.76
C LYS A 62 9.77 -8.56 7.25
N HIS A 63 8.66 -8.47 7.99
CA HIS A 63 7.57 -7.59 7.60
C HIS A 63 6.94 -6.94 8.82
N ASP A 64 6.35 -5.78 8.55
CA ASP A 64 5.38 -5.14 9.41
C ASP A 64 4.01 -5.12 8.74
N VAL A 65 2.98 -4.84 9.54
CA VAL A 65 1.59 -4.79 9.10
C VAL A 65 1.09 -3.35 9.07
N ILE A 66 0.40 -2.99 8.01
CA ILE A 66 -0.29 -1.71 7.88
C ILE A 66 -1.78 -2.01 7.64
N LEU A 67 -2.62 -1.63 8.59
CA LEU A 67 -4.06 -1.80 8.47
C LEU A 67 -4.65 -0.57 7.79
N TRP A 68 -5.40 -0.77 6.70
CA TRP A 68 -6.11 0.29 5.99
C TRP A 68 -7.61 0.21 6.23
N TYR A 69 -8.19 1.32 6.68
CA TYR A 69 -9.63 1.51 6.87
C TYR A 69 -10.11 2.73 6.09
N SER A 70 -11.37 2.71 5.70
CA SER A 70 -12.08 3.89 5.21
C SER A 70 -13.19 4.29 6.19
N LYS A 71 -13.47 5.60 6.30
CA LYS A 71 -14.58 6.08 7.13
C LYS A 71 -15.95 5.67 6.59
N THR A 72 -16.07 5.56 5.27
CA THR A 72 -17.28 5.08 4.58
C THR A 72 -16.90 4.24 3.36
N LYS A 73 -17.90 3.69 2.67
CA LYS A 73 -17.72 2.99 1.38
C LYS A 73 -17.25 3.92 0.25
N ASN A 74 -17.50 5.22 0.38
CA ASN A 74 -17.10 6.21 -0.61
C ASN A 74 -15.76 6.83 -0.19
N TYR A 75 -14.67 6.13 -0.44
CA TYR A 75 -13.31 6.60 -0.15
C TYR A 75 -12.54 6.92 -1.43
N LEU A 76 -11.52 7.75 -1.30
CA LEU A 76 -10.62 8.06 -2.40
C LEU A 76 -9.55 6.97 -2.54
N PHE A 77 -9.36 6.48 -3.77
CA PHE A 77 -8.24 5.60 -4.11
C PHE A 77 -7.65 5.95 -5.49
N ASN A 78 -6.53 6.67 -5.51
CA ASN A 78 -5.89 7.11 -6.76
C ASN A 78 -5.00 6.01 -7.33
N ARG A 79 -5.62 5.03 -8.00
CA ARG A 79 -4.92 3.90 -8.61
C ARG A 79 -3.74 4.32 -9.51
N ASN A 80 -3.92 5.37 -10.30
CA ASN A 80 -2.94 5.79 -11.31
C ASN A 80 -1.64 6.32 -10.67
N GLU A 81 -1.75 7.01 -9.53
CA GLU A 81 -0.63 7.64 -8.81
C GLU A 81 0.29 6.63 -8.11
N ILE A 82 -0.22 5.41 -7.86
CA ILE A 82 0.53 4.33 -7.20
C ILE A 82 0.84 3.17 -8.15
N SER A 83 0.57 3.35 -9.44
CA SER A 83 0.67 2.26 -10.39
C SER A 83 2.13 1.81 -10.57
N ILE A 84 2.34 0.49 -10.60
CA ILE A 84 3.65 -0.10 -10.81
C ILE A 84 3.80 -0.58 -12.26
N PRO A 85 4.98 -0.41 -12.88
CA PRO A 85 5.21 -0.89 -14.22
C PRO A 85 5.11 -2.41 -14.23
N ARG A 86 4.47 -2.94 -15.27
CA ARG A 86 4.37 -4.39 -15.46
C ARG A 86 5.75 -4.94 -15.79
N LYS A 87 6.23 -5.92 -15.01
CA LYS A 87 7.46 -6.63 -15.35
C LYS A 87 7.26 -7.45 -16.62
N ILE A 88 8.05 -7.12 -17.64
CA ILE A 88 8.16 -7.86 -18.90
C ILE A 88 8.63 -9.28 -18.57
N GLY A 89 7.90 -10.30 -19.05
CA GLY A 89 8.31 -11.70 -18.91
C GLY A 89 7.47 -12.59 -17.99
N THR A 90 6.28 -12.17 -17.54
CA THR A 90 5.37 -13.09 -16.84
C THR A 90 4.80 -14.09 -17.84
N ALA A 91 5.22 -15.35 -17.70
CA ALA A 91 4.96 -16.45 -18.62
C ALA A 91 3.47 -16.54 -19.07
N HIS A 92 3.26 -16.90 -20.34
CA HIS A 92 2.00 -17.20 -21.04
C HIS A 92 1.27 -16.05 -21.77
N LEU A 93 1.73 -14.79 -21.66
CA LEU A 93 1.12 -13.67 -22.35
C LEU A 93 1.79 -13.42 -23.71
N LYS A 94 0.99 -13.31 -24.79
CA LYS A 94 1.49 -12.88 -26.11
C LYS A 94 1.71 -11.37 -26.09
N TYR A 95 2.86 -10.92 -26.56
CA TYR A 95 3.16 -9.52 -26.76
C TYR A 95 2.65 -9.06 -28.13
N GLY A 96 2.04 -7.88 -28.20
CA GLY A 96 1.59 -7.25 -29.43
C GLY A 96 1.75 -5.73 -29.36
N VAL A 97 1.70 -5.09 -30.53
CA VAL A 97 1.70 -3.63 -30.67
C VAL A 97 0.48 -3.27 -31.51
N ASP A 98 -0.35 -2.37 -31.00
CA ASP A 98 -1.54 -1.89 -31.71
C ASP A 98 -1.16 -0.88 -32.83
N GLU A 99 -2.11 -0.56 -33.71
CA GLU A 99 -1.90 0.36 -34.84
C GLU A 99 -1.41 1.76 -34.41
N ASP A 100 -1.75 2.17 -33.19
CA ASP A 100 -1.31 3.42 -32.54
C ASP A 100 0.08 3.33 -31.90
N GLY A 101 0.79 2.20 -32.04
CA GLY A 101 2.11 1.96 -31.45
C GLY A 101 2.11 1.62 -29.96
N ARG A 102 0.93 1.38 -29.36
CA ARG A 102 0.81 0.98 -27.94
C ARG A 102 1.12 -0.50 -27.75
N GLU A 103 2.03 -0.79 -26.83
CA GLU A 103 2.43 -2.15 -26.49
C GLU A 103 1.38 -2.79 -25.57
N TYR A 104 0.99 -4.04 -25.84
CA TYR A 104 0.05 -4.79 -25.02
C TYR A 104 0.46 -6.26 -24.84
N TYR A 105 -0.05 -6.85 -23.76
CA TYR A 105 -0.06 -8.28 -23.53
C TYR A 105 -1.46 -8.83 -23.74
N GLU A 106 -1.53 -10.02 -24.32
CA GLU A 106 -2.78 -10.74 -24.58
C GLU A 106 -2.72 -12.15 -24.01
N ASP A 107 -3.76 -12.53 -23.26
CA ASP A 107 -3.97 -13.92 -22.83
C ASP A 107 -5.11 -14.50 -23.66
N PHE A 108 -4.76 -15.56 -24.40
CA PHE A 108 -5.75 -16.43 -25.00
C PHE A 108 -5.89 -17.66 -24.10
N SER A 109 -6.91 -17.66 -23.26
CA SER A 109 -7.20 -18.79 -22.38
C SER A 109 -8.29 -19.68 -23.02
N PRO A 110 -7.93 -20.71 -23.82
CA PRO A 110 -8.92 -21.60 -24.46
C PRO A 110 -9.75 -22.40 -23.45
N ARG A 111 -9.32 -22.45 -22.17
CA ARG A 111 -9.98 -23.20 -21.09
C ARG A 111 -11.04 -22.41 -20.32
N LYS A 112 -11.13 -21.09 -20.49
CA LYS A 112 -12.12 -20.25 -19.80
C LYS A 112 -12.78 -19.26 -20.76
N SER A 113 -13.95 -19.64 -21.27
CA SER A 113 -14.96 -18.77 -21.91
C SER A 113 -14.63 -18.08 -23.24
N GLY A 114 -13.48 -18.36 -23.89
CA GLY A 114 -13.13 -17.69 -25.15
C GLY A 114 -12.95 -16.17 -25.03
N LYS A 115 -12.83 -15.65 -23.80
CA LYS A 115 -12.61 -14.23 -23.54
C LYS A 115 -11.14 -13.90 -23.76
N GLN A 116 -10.90 -13.01 -24.71
CA GLN A 116 -9.61 -12.40 -24.97
C GLN A 116 -9.43 -11.26 -23.96
N TYR A 117 -8.35 -11.29 -23.21
CA TYR A 117 -7.98 -10.19 -22.32
C TYR A 117 -6.75 -9.50 -22.88
N ARG A 118 -6.87 -8.19 -23.12
CA ARG A 118 -5.79 -7.32 -23.56
C ARG A 118 -5.43 -6.38 -22.41
N TRP A 119 -4.14 -6.28 -22.11
CA TRP A 119 -3.61 -5.37 -21.12
C TRP A 119 -2.51 -4.52 -21.73
N TYR A 120 -2.69 -3.21 -21.73
CA TYR A 120 -1.67 -2.30 -22.24
C TYR A 120 -0.52 -2.13 -21.23
N LEU A 121 0.71 -1.99 -21.71
CA LEU A 121 1.89 -1.82 -20.85
C LEU A 121 2.00 -0.41 -20.26
N ASP A 122 1.38 0.58 -20.90
CA ASP A 122 1.27 1.95 -20.40
C ASP A 122 0.26 2.07 -19.25
N GLU A 123 -0.70 1.15 -19.17
CA GLU A 123 -1.60 1.02 -18.04
C GLU A 123 -0.89 0.31 -16.88
N GLY A 124 -0.37 1.10 -15.95
CA GLY A 124 0.28 0.58 -14.75
C GLY A 124 -0.62 -0.35 -13.93
N LEU A 125 0.00 -1.35 -13.29
CA LEU A 125 -0.70 -2.31 -12.46
C LEU A 125 -0.98 -1.71 -11.08
N THR A 126 -2.14 -2.03 -10.51
CA THR A 126 -2.38 -1.75 -9.10
C THR A 126 -1.39 -2.56 -8.26
N PRO A 127 -0.68 -1.94 -7.31
CA PRO A 127 0.16 -2.67 -6.37
C PRO A 127 -0.65 -3.73 -5.63
N MET A 128 -0.01 -4.87 -5.36
CA MET A 128 -0.56 -5.83 -4.40
C MET A 128 -0.51 -5.24 -2.99
N ASP A 129 -1.25 -5.82 -2.06
CA ASP A 129 -1.17 -5.50 -0.63
C ASP A 129 0.07 -6.08 0.06
N VAL A 130 0.92 -6.81 -0.67
CA VAL A 130 2.25 -7.22 -0.21
C VAL A 130 3.32 -6.35 -0.86
N TRP A 131 3.84 -5.37 -0.12
CA TRP A 131 4.85 -4.42 -0.58
C TRP A 131 6.25 -4.95 -0.31
N ILE A 132 6.99 -5.26 -1.37
CA ILE A 132 8.35 -5.80 -1.31
C ILE A 132 9.40 -4.83 -1.88
N ASP A 133 8.93 -3.77 -2.53
CA ASP A 133 9.73 -2.81 -3.29
C ASP A 133 10.18 -1.60 -2.44
N ILE A 134 9.52 -1.36 -1.30
CA ILE A 134 9.91 -0.32 -0.35
C ILE A 134 10.76 -0.96 0.77
N GLN A 135 12.02 -0.57 0.90
CA GLN A 135 12.92 -1.09 1.93
C GLN A 135 12.92 -0.19 3.18
N ALA A 136 13.25 -0.76 4.33
CA ALA A 136 13.50 0.03 5.55
C ALA A 136 14.75 0.90 5.39
N ILE A 137 14.76 2.06 6.07
CA ILE A 137 15.85 3.03 6.00
C ILE A 137 17.17 2.42 6.47
N ASN A 138 18.18 2.50 5.60
CA ASN A 138 19.53 2.09 5.95
C ASN A 138 20.27 3.18 6.75
N PRO A 139 21.35 2.86 7.49
CA PRO A 139 22.11 3.85 8.26
C PRO A 139 22.73 5.00 7.45
N SER A 140 22.95 4.80 6.15
CA SER A 140 23.62 5.75 5.26
C SER A 140 22.64 6.53 4.37
N ALA A 141 21.33 6.39 4.58
CA ALA A 141 20.31 7.00 3.75
C ALA A 141 20.28 8.50 3.96
N THR A 142 20.11 9.26 2.88
CA THR A 142 20.08 10.73 2.91
C THR A 142 18.90 11.27 3.71
N GLU A 143 17.75 10.58 3.66
CA GLU A 143 16.55 10.92 4.44
C GLU A 143 16.70 10.66 5.96
N ARG A 144 17.75 9.97 6.41
CA ARG A 144 17.89 9.54 7.81
C ARG A 144 18.16 10.72 8.74
N LEU A 145 17.25 10.95 9.68
CA LEU A 145 17.36 12.00 10.72
C LEU A 145 17.84 11.49 12.07
N GLY A 146 18.05 10.17 12.21
CA GLY A 146 18.52 9.55 13.46
C GLY A 146 17.43 9.02 14.38
N TYR A 147 16.15 9.17 14.02
CA TYR A 147 15.04 8.62 14.81
C TYR A 147 14.98 7.08 14.68
N PRO A 148 14.90 6.32 15.80
CA PRO A 148 15.11 4.87 15.78
C PRO A 148 14.16 4.07 14.88
N THR A 149 12.91 4.52 14.76
CA THR A 149 11.85 3.83 14.01
C THR A 149 11.34 4.64 12.83
N GLN A 150 12.20 5.51 12.27
CA GLN A 150 11.90 6.34 11.10
C GLN A 150 11.40 5.48 9.94
N LYS A 151 10.30 5.92 9.31
CA LYS A 151 9.75 5.29 8.12
C LYS A 151 10.35 5.93 6.87
N PRO A 152 10.61 5.15 5.82
CA PRO A 152 11.10 5.69 4.56
C PRO A 152 10.03 6.59 3.92
N GLU A 153 10.45 7.69 3.32
CA GLU A 153 9.59 8.64 2.61
C GLU A 153 8.70 7.92 1.58
N ALA A 154 9.29 7.01 0.79
CA ALA A 154 8.58 6.22 -0.22
C ALA A 154 7.37 5.42 0.32
N LEU A 155 7.40 5.01 1.60
CA LEU A 155 6.27 4.31 2.22
C LEU A 155 5.09 5.25 2.42
N LEU A 156 5.35 6.42 2.99
CA LEU A 156 4.32 7.40 3.28
C LEU A 156 3.83 8.08 2.01
N GLU A 157 4.72 8.36 1.06
CA GLU A 157 4.38 8.90 -0.25
C GLU A 157 3.36 7.99 -0.96
N ARG A 158 3.58 6.67 -0.97
CA ARG A 158 2.62 5.71 -1.54
C ARG A 158 1.26 5.77 -0.84
N ILE A 159 1.24 5.82 0.49
CA ILE A 159 0.00 5.87 1.28
C ILE A 159 -0.78 7.16 1.00
N ILE A 160 -0.09 8.30 0.99
CA ILE A 160 -0.68 9.62 0.75
C ILE A 160 -1.20 9.69 -0.68
N LYS A 161 -0.37 9.39 -1.68
CA LYS A 161 -0.79 9.35 -3.08
C LYS A 161 -1.99 8.45 -3.32
N ALA A 162 -2.06 7.28 -2.67
CA ALA A 162 -3.19 6.39 -2.79
C ALA A 162 -4.50 7.01 -2.27
N SER A 163 -4.46 7.79 -1.18
CA SER A 163 -5.65 8.12 -0.39
C SER A 163 -5.93 9.62 -0.22
N SER A 164 -5.19 10.53 -0.85
CA SER A 164 -5.41 11.98 -0.78
C SER A 164 -5.25 12.66 -2.14
N LYS A 165 -5.78 13.87 -2.28
CA LYS A 165 -5.50 14.77 -3.41
C LYS A 165 -4.59 15.91 -2.99
N GLU A 166 -4.10 16.65 -3.97
CA GLU A 166 -3.47 17.94 -3.70
C GLU A 166 -4.40 18.82 -2.85
N ASN A 167 -3.84 19.48 -1.84
CA ASN A 167 -4.54 20.30 -0.84
C ASN A 167 -5.45 19.55 0.14
N ASP A 168 -5.47 18.21 0.15
CA ASP A 168 -6.08 17.48 1.27
C ASP A 168 -5.23 17.60 2.54
N ILE A 169 -5.90 17.46 3.69
CA ILE A 169 -5.25 17.51 5.00
C ILE A 169 -4.87 16.08 5.39
N VAL A 170 -3.57 15.85 5.60
CA VAL A 170 -3.04 14.62 6.19
C VAL A 170 -2.78 14.85 7.68
N LEU A 171 -3.30 13.97 8.52
CA LEU A 171 -3.07 13.99 9.97
C LEU A 171 -2.18 12.82 10.38
N ASP A 172 -1.04 13.13 10.98
CA ASP A 172 -0.19 12.17 11.67
C ASP A 172 -0.13 12.50 13.16
N ALA A 173 -0.88 11.75 13.96
CA ALA A 173 -0.95 11.92 15.42
C ALA A 173 0.30 11.39 16.15
N TYR A 174 1.21 10.70 15.46
CA TYR A 174 2.41 10.07 16.02
C TYR A 174 3.62 10.29 15.10
N CYS A 175 3.84 11.55 14.70
CA CYS A 175 4.73 11.91 13.59
C CYS A 175 6.22 11.55 13.77
N GLY A 176 6.68 11.22 14.97
CA GLY A 176 8.06 10.81 15.22
C GLY A 176 9.05 11.90 14.77
N CYS A 177 9.86 11.60 13.75
CA CYS A 177 10.78 12.56 13.11
C CYS A 177 10.16 13.42 12.01
N GLY A 178 8.86 13.30 11.77
CA GLY A 178 8.14 14.10 10.79
C GLY A 178 8.25 13.62 9.34
N THR A 179 8.47 12.32 9.08
CA THR A 179 8.52 11.81 7.68
C THR A 179 7.25 12.20 6.91
N THR A 180 6.07 12.15 7.54
CA THR A 180 4.80 12.56 6.92
C THR A 180 4.77 14.02 6.47
N VAL A 181 5.59 14.89 7.08
CA VAL A 181 5.70 16.31 6.72
C VAL A 181 6.68 16.53 5.57
N ALA A 182 7.61 15.59 5.37
CA ALA A 182 8.62 15.67 4.31
C ALA A 182 8.08 15.26 2.94
N VAL A 183 6.93 14.58 2.87
CA VAL A 183 6.31 14.02 1.65
C VAL A 183 4.95 14.62 1.34
#